data_AF-A0A941V885-F1
#
_entry.id   AF-A0A941V885-F1
#
_cell.length_a   1.000
_cell.length_b   1.000
_cell.length_c   1.000
_cell.angle_alpha   90.00
_cell.angle_beta   90.00
_cell.angle_gamma   90.00
#
_symmetry.space_group_name_H-M   'P 1'
#
loop_
_entity.id
_entity.type
_entity.pdbx_description
1 polymer ?
#
loop_
_entity_poly.entity_id
_entity_poly.type
_entity_poly.pdbx_seq_one_letter_code
_entity_poly.pdbx_strand_id
1 'polypeptide(L)' 'GMPVKLSEGNVEEITRAPMLGEHTDEILTQVCGFNADQVQAMKDGGAFTVPERRKK' A
#
# COMPACT_ATOMS: atom_id res chain seq x y z
N GLY A 1 13.89 -15.32 0.78
CA GLY A 1 14.32 -15.70 -0.58
C GLY A 1 13.36 -16.73 -1.13
N MET A 2 13.24 -16.86 -2.45
CA MET A 2 12.34 -17.86 -3.03
C MET A 2 12.89 -19.29 -2.78
N PRO A 3 12.12 -20.19 -2.14
CA PRO A 3 12.60 -21.50 -1.70
C PRO A 3 12.76 -22.53 -2.84
N VAL A 4 12.22 -22.23 -4.03
CA VAL A 4 12.29 -23.07 -5.23
C VAL A 4 12.98 -22.29 -6.35
N LYS A 5 13.64 -23.00 -7.27
CA LYS A 5 14.19 -22.44 -8.51
C LYS A 5 13.34 -22.92 -9.69
N LEU A 6 12.93 -21.99 -10.55
CA LEU A 6 12.19 -22.29 -11.78
C LEU A 6 13.18 -22.37 -12.94
N SER A 7 13.10 -23.44 -13.75
CA SER A 7 14.05 -23.72 -14.82
C SER A 7 14.09 -22.64 -15.90
N GLU A 8 12.95 -21.98 -16.17
CA GLU A 8 12.83 -20.91 -17.17
C GLU A 8 13.25 -19.53 -16.63
N GLY A 9 13.70 -19.43 -15.38
CA GLY A 9 14.13 -18.16 -14.81
C GLY A 9 13.01 -17.12 -14.61
N ASN A 10 11.74 -17.51 -14.78
CA ASN A 10 10.56 -16.69 -14.54
C ASN A 10 10.35 -16.46 -13.03
N VAL A 11 11.28 -15.76 -12.42
CA VAL A 11 11.28 -15.39 -11.01
C VAL A 11 11.27 -13.88 -10.94
N GLU A 12 10.26 -13.34 -10.28
CA GLU A 12 10.18 -11.90 -10.04
C GLU A 12 11.33 -11.45 -9.13
N GLU A 13 11.84 -10.25 -9.40
CA GLU A 13 12.93 -9.69 -8.61
C GLU A 13 12.48 -9.48 -7.16
N ILE A 14 13.32 -9.87 -6.19
CA ILE A 14 13.02 -9.67 -4.78
C ILE A 14 13.25 -8.20 -4.45
N THR A 15 12.16 -7.43 -4.36
CA THR A 15 12.18 -6.01 -3.99
C THR A 15 12.00 -5.80 -2.50
N ARG A 16 12.23 -4.56 -2.03
CA ARG A 16 11.97 -4.18 -0.64
C ARG A 16 10.47 -4.28 -0.34
N ALA A 17 10.13 -4.55 0.92
CA ALA A 17 8.74 -4.43 1.37
C ALA A 17 8.26 -2.96 1.21
N PRO A 18 7.00 -2.75 0.79
CA PRO A 18 6.40 -1.42 0.75
C PRO A 18 6.22 -0.86 2.17
N MET A 19 6.30 0.45 2.29
CA MET A 19 6.04 1.16 3.53
C MET A 19 4.53 1.28 3.81
N LEU A 20 4.18 1.54 5.07
CA LEU A 20 2.80 1.79 5.44
C LEU A 20 2.26 3.00 4.65
N GLY A 21 1.25 2.77 3.82
CA GLY A 21 0.59 3.81 3.03
C GLY A 21 1.27 4.18 1.71
N GLU A 22 2.35 3.49 1.30
CA GLU A 22 3.16 3.87 0.13
C GLU A 22 2.36 3.97 -1.18
N HIS A 23 1.37 3.10 -1.37
CA HIS A 23 0.58 3.02 -2.60
C HIS A 23 -0.91 3.33 -2.38
N THR A 24 -1.28 3.91 -1.24
CA THR A 24 -2.70 4.13 -0.91
C THR A 24 -3.38 5.07 -1.91
N ASP A 25 -2.71 6.16 -2.30
CA ASP A 25 -3.26 7.12 -3.25
C ASP A 25 -3.40 6.53 -4.66
N GLU A 26 -2.40 5.75 -5.08
CA GLU A 26 -2.37 5.08 -6.38
C GLU A 26 -3.52 4.07 -6.50
N ILE A 27 -3.70 3.21 -5.50
CA ILE A 27 -4.77 2.20 -5.52
C ILE A 27 -6.15 2.85 -5.46
N LEU A 28 -6.34 3.88 -4.61
CA LEU A 28 -7.63 4.55 -4.49
C LEU A 28 -8.04 5.25 -5.80
N THR A 29 -7.08 5.84 -6.51
CA THR A 29 -7.36 6.56 -7.76
C THR A 29 -7.42 5.64 -8.97
N GLN A 30 -6.43 4.75 -9.15
CA GLN A 30 -6.27 3.96 -10.37
C GLN A 30 -7.09 2.67 -10.37
N VAL A 31 -7.26 2.02 -9.21
CA VAL A 31 -7.96 0.73 -9.11
C VAL A 31 -9.39 0.93 -8.60
N CYS A 32 -9.57 1.75 -7.56
CA CYS A 32 -10.88 2.01 -6.97
C CYS A 32 -11.64 3.14 -7.67
N GLY A 33 -10.99 3.94 -8.51
CA GLY A 33 -11.63 5.00 -9.30
C GLY A 33 -12.12 6.19 -8.47
N PHE A 34 -11.55 6.43 -7.28
CA PHE A 34 -11.88 7.60 -6.48
C PHE A 34 -11.25 8.86 -7.06
N ASN A 35 -12.00 9.95 -7.00
CA ASN A 35 -11.51 11.27 -7.37
C ASN A 35 -10.62 11.85 -6.25
N ALA A 36 -9.72 12.77 -6.62
CA ALA A 36 -8.79 13.39 -5.68
C ALA A 36 -9.48 14.01 -4.45
N ASP A 37 -10.65 14.64 -4.64
CA ASP A 37 -11.42 15.25 -3.55
C ASP A 37 -11.96 14.22 -2.55
N GLN A 38 -12.35 13.03 -3.02
CA GLN A 38 -12.85 11.95 -2.17
C GLN A 38 -11.71 11.34 -1.34
N VAL A 39 -10.54 11.16 -1.96
CA VAL A 39 -9.34 10.68 -1.28
C VAL A 39 -8.89 11.69 -0.22
N GLN A 40 -8.96 12.99 -0.50
CA GLN A 40 -8.63 14.03 0.46
C GLN A 40 -9.60 14.05 1.64
N ALA A 41 -10.91 13.97 1.40
CA ALA A 41 -11.90 13.90 2.47
C ALA A 41 -11.69 12.68 3.40
N MET A 42 -11.28 11.52 2.85
CA MET A 42 -10.94 10.33 3.64
C MET A 42 -9.68 10.52 4.48
N LYS A 43 -8.65 11.18 3.93
CA LYS A 43 -7.44 11.54 4.67
C LYS A 43 -7.76 12.47 5.84
N ASP A 44 -8.56 13.50 5.59
CA ASP A 44 -8.95 14.49 6.60
C ASP A 44 -9.83 13.85 7.70
N GLY A 45 -10.65 12.85 7.34
CA GLY A 45 -11.42 12.03 8.27
C GLY A 45 -10.59 11.05 9.12
N GLY A 46 -9.27 10.99 8.93
CA GLY A 46 -8.38 10.11 9.69
C GLY A 46 -8.42 8.64 9.24
N ALA A 47 -8.91 8.34 8.04
CA ALA A 47 -9.03 6.96 7.55
C ALA A 47 -7.66 6.24 7.41
N PHE A 48 -6.58 7.00 7.21
CA PHE A 48 -5.23 6.46 6.97
C PHE A 48 -4.21 6.83 8.06
N THR A 49 -4.65 7.49 9.14
CA THR A 49 -3.75 7.89 10.22
C THR A 49 -3.58 6.76 11.23
N VAL A 50 -2.36 6.59 11.73
CA VAL A 50 -2.08 5.62 12.80
C VAL A 50 -2.72 6.16 14.09
N PRO A 51 -3.68 5.43 14.71
CA PRO A 51 -4.29 5.88 15.95
C PRO A 51 -3.24 5.96 17.06
N GLU A 52 -3.37 6.95 17.97
CA GLU A 52 -2.45 7.10 19.08
C GLU A 52 -2.40 5.82 19.92
N ARG A 53 -1.20 5.28 20.11
CA ARG A 53 -0.98 4.12 20.98
C ARG A 53 -1.37 4.50 22.40
N ARG A 54 -2.42 3.88 22.95
CA ARG A 54 -2.75 3.98 24.38
C ARG A 54 -1.54 3.55 25.21
N LYS A 55 -0.99 4.49 25.98
CA LYS A 55 0.00 4.17 27.02
C LYS A 55 -0.70 3.29 28.06
N LYS A 56 -0.13 2.11 28.31
CA LYS A 56 -0.50 1.27 29.47
C LYS A 56 0.05 1.88 30.74
#